data_AF-A0A238VXA4-F1
#
_entry.id   AF-A0A238VXA4-F1
#
_cell.length_a   1.000
_cell.length_b   1.000
_cell.length_c   1.000
_cell.angle_alpha   90.00
_cell.angle_beta   90.00
_cell.angle_gamma   90.00
#
_symmetry.space_group_name_H-M   'P 1'
#
loop_
_entity.id
_entity.type
_entity.pdbx_description
1 polymer ?
#
loop_
_entity_poly.entity_id
_entity_poly.type
_entity_poly.pdbx_seq_one_letter_code
_entity_poly.pdbx_strand_id
1 'polypeptide(L)'
;MQKTFIIIFIISFSLFISCKDKNAAKPSVLIKKIEDDTKDLELEILKDTIYPVYNLTSKTTAIVLTMFDTDSLSRSKFEKVYRKINDADSLENDFYKHPAAINRKFEYYDTLGTIQLIKSKKLETEIKKIIAPKYYVYGTKGFAEMTVDEVVCRIDDCRENFIALTIKNFDTAKNGKPLFCSSKPIKLNYGKNYFATQRKIQKIDDSIVYRYSDLDSIKVKVFANIGPAYFVYNDDFLWNTNVKKSKCLFPERRILIQKKDNSFKTIYVQGLDLFGMACD
;
A
#
# COMPACT_ATOMS: atom_id res chain seq x y z
N MET A 1 1.61 -73.75 38.13
CA MET A 1 0.97 -73.14 39.32
C MET A 1 2.06 -72.39 40.07
N GLN A 2 1.98 -71.05 40.11
CA GLN A 2 1.66 -70.27 41.34
C GLN A 2 2.64 -70.57 42.50
N LYS A 3 3.33 -69.64 43.14
CA LYS A 3 3.27 -68.17 43.29
C LYS A 3 4.63 -67.79 43.90
N THR A 4 5.24 -66.68 43.48
CA THR A 4 6.33 -66.07 44.27
C THR A 4 5.79 -64.82 44.95
N PHE A 5 5.99 -64.80 46.26
CA PHE A 5 5.44 -63.87 47.23
C PHE A 5 5.97 -62.44 47.08
N ILE A 6 5.07 -61.50 47.36
CA ILE A 6 5.30 -60.08 47.61
C ILE A 6 6.04 -59.92 48.94
N ILE A 7 7.10 -59.11 48.97
CA ILE A 7 7.50 -58.37 50.18
C ILE A 7 7.74 -56.91 49.80
N ILE A 8 6.91 -56.07 50.42
CA ILE A 8 6.94 -54.61 50.45
C ILE A 8 8.07 -54.18 51.38
N PHE A 9 8.91 -53.24 50.94
CA PHE A 9 9.74 -52.45 51.86
C PHE A 9 9.62 -50.97 51.51
N ILE A 10 8.80 -50.29 52.31
CA ILE A 10 8.74 -48.83 52.43
C ILE A 10 9.88 -48.44 53.37
N ILE A 11 10.86 -47.68 52.87
CA ILE A 11 11.69 -46.83 53.74
C ILE A 11 11.63 -45.41 53.18
N SER A 12 10.85 -44.62 53.90
CA SER A 12 10.94 -43.17 53.95
C SER A 12 12.27 -42.80 54.62
N PHE A 13 13.12 -42.03 53.94
CA PHE A 13 14.18 -41.28 54.61
C PHE A 13 14.35 -39.91 53.93
N SER A 14 13.58 -38.98 54.46
CA SER A 14 13.86 -37.54 54.46
C SER A 14 15.27 -37.27 54.97
N LEU A 15 16.14 -36.77 54.09
CA LEU A 15 17.35 -36.04 54.47
C LEU A 15 17.28 -34.65 53.86
N PHE A 16 16.79 -33.73 54.70
CA PHE A 16 17.11 -32.32 54.65
C PHE A 16 18.64 -32.16 54.66
N ILE A 17 19.21 -31.77 53.53
CA ILE A 17 20.50 -31.07 53.52
C ILE A 17 20.32 -29.79 52.71
N SER A 18 20.02 -28.77 53.50
CA SER A 18 20.32 -27.36 53.27
C SER A 18 21.62 -27.17 52.48
N CYS A 19 21.51 -26.64 51.27
CA CYS A 19 22.59 -25.91 50.63
C CYS A 19 22.05 -24.53 50.25
N LYS A 20 22.51 -23.55 51.04
CA LYS A 20 22.31 -22.12 50.90
C LYS A 20 22.30 -21.67 49.44
N ASP A 21 21.22 -21.00 49.06
CA ASP A 21 21.13 -20.13 47.90
C ASP A 21 22.26 -19.08 47.93
N LYS A 22 23.30 -19.33 47.14
CA LYS A 22 24.18 -18.25 46.69
C LYS A 22 23.54 -17.66 45.45
N ASN A 23 22.84 -16.56 45.67
CA ASN A 23 22.50 -15.57 44.67
C ASN A 23 23.75 -15.17 43.88
N ALA A 24 24.01 -15.86 42.77
CA ALA A 24 24.81 -15.32 41.68
C ALA A 24 23.81 -14.80 40.65
N ALA A 25 23.43 -13.53 40.82
CA ALA A 25 22.81 -12.76 39.76
C ALA A 25 23.71 -12.93 38.52
N LYS A 26 23.22 -13.66 37.52
CA LYS A 26 23.78 -13.56 36.17
C LYS A 26 23.78 -12.08 35.83
N PRO A 27 24.90 -11.50 35.37
CA PRO A 27 24.85 -10.15 34.83
C PRO A 27 23.77 -10.19 33.76
N SER A 28 22.74 -9.38 33.94
CA SER A 28 21.81 -9.06 32.88
C SER A 28 22.69 -8.65 31.71
N VAL A 29 22.72 -9.52 30.69
CA VAL A 29 23.26 -9.14 29.39
C VAL A 29 22.49 -7.88 29.09
N LEU A 30 23.22 -6.76 29.11
CA LEU A 30 22.73 -5.49 28.63
C LEU A 30 22.20 -5.83 27.24
N ILE A 31 20.87 -5.90 27.12
CA ILE A 31 20.22 -5.96 25.82
C ILE A 31 20.57 -4.60 25.24
N LYS A 32 21.74 -4.54 24.59
CA LYS A 32 22.07 -3.47 23.68
C LYS A 32 20.87 -3.45 22.76
N LYS A 33 20.07 -2.40 22.90
CA LYS A 33 18.99 -2.05 22.01
C LYS A 33 19.61 -2.15 20.62
N ILE A 34 19.33 -3.25 19.92
CA ILE A 34 19.86 -3.49 18.60
C ILE A 34 19.24 -2.36 17.79
N GLU A 35 20.06 -1.37 17.45
CA GLU A 35 19.66 -0.28 16.59
C GLU A 35 19.09 -0.91 15.32
N ASP A 36 17.87 -0.50 14.98
CA ASP A 36 17.10 -1.10 13.91
C ASP A 36 17.73 -0.67 12.58
N ASP A 37 18.68 -1.47 12.06
CA ASP A 37 19.36 -1.28 10.77
C ASP A 37 18.40 -1.05 9.59
N THR A 38 17.09 -1.24 9.78
CA THR A 38 16.08 -1.02 8.74
C THR A 38 15.59 0.43 8.66
N LYS A 39 15.89 1.28 9.65
CA LYS A 39 15.44 2.68 9.68
C LYS A 39 16.04 3.52 8.56
N ASP A 40 17.30 3.30 8.22
CA ASP A 40 17.96 4.04 7.13
C ASP A 40 17.37 3.65 5.78
N LEU A 41 17.10 2.36 5.56
CA LEU A 41 16.43 1.87 4.35
C LEU A 41 15.00 2.40 4.23
N GLU A 42 14.25 2.46 5.34
CA GLU A 42 12.92 3.08 5.37
C GLU A 42 12.99 4.55 4.95
N LEU A 43 13.92 5.32 5.51
CA LEU A 43 14.12 6.71 5.14
C LEU A 43 14.54 6.88 3.68
N GLU A 44 15.41 6.00 3.17
CA GLU A 44 15.83 6.00 1.77
C GLU A 44 14.63 5.80 0.83
N ILE A 45 13.83 4.76 1.07
CA ILE A 45 12.64 4.45 0.25
C ILE A 45 11.62 5.60 0.31
N LEU A 46 11.35 6.14 1.50
CA LEU A 46 10.34 7.18 1.68
C LEU A 46 10.79 8.57 1.18
N LYS A 47 12.10 8.83 1.12
CA LYS A 47 12.66 10.09 0.59
C LYS A 47 12.38 10.28 -0.89
N ASP A 48 12.29 9.20 -1.66
CA ASP A 48 12.13 9.25 -3.12
C ASP A 48 10.70 9.53 -3.60
N THR A 49 9.79 9.81 -2.65
CA THR A 49 8.39 10.15 -2.88
C THR A 49 7.68 9.06 -3.67
N ILE A 50 7.23 8.04 -2.95
CA ILE A 50 6.53 6.89 -3.52
C ILE A 50 5.04 7.19 -3.67
N TYR A 51 4.52 6.92 -4.87
CA TYR A 51 3.09 6.96 -5.15
C TYR A 51 2.63 5.64 -5.77
N PRO A 52 1.37 5.25 -5.57
CA PRO A 52 0.79 4.09 -6.21
C PRO A 52 0.35 4.45 -7.64
N VAL A 53 0.38 3.46 -8.52
CA VAL A 53 -0.02 3.62 -9.93
C VAL A 53 -1.13 2.65 -10.24
N TYR A 54 -2.25 3.15 -10.73
CA TYR A 54 -3.44 2.34 -11.01
C TYR A 54 -3.87 2.49 -12.47
N ASN A 55 -4.49 1.44 -13.00
CA ASN A 55 -5.27 1.56 -14.22
C ASN A 55 -6.67 2.00 -13.83
N LEU A 56 -6.88 3.31 -13.76
CA LEU A 56 -8.14 3.93 -13.34
C LEU A 56 -9.32 3.53 -14.21
N THR A 57 -9.09 3.41 -15.52
CA THR A 57 -10.08 2.92 -16.48
C THR A 57 -9.38 2.03 -17.50
N SER A 58 -10.12 1.51 -18.50
CA SER A 58 -9.51 0.71 -19.57
C SER A 58 -8.50 1.49 -20.42
N LYS A 59 -8.56 2.83 -20.38
CA LYS A 59 -7.70 3.73 -21.18
C LYS A 59 -6.80 4.64 -20.33
N THR A 60 -7.03 4.69 -19.03
CA THR A 60 -6.34 5.64 -18.14
C THR A 60 -5.50 4.88 -17.13
N THR A 61 -4.18 5.01 -17.25
CA THR A 61 -3.22 4.64 -16.20
C THR A 61 -2.72 5.93 -15.57
N ALA A 62 -2.67 5.99 -14.24
CA ALA A 62 -2.25 7.20 -13.54
C ALA A 62 -1.50 6.92 -12.25
N ILE A 63 -0.59 7.83 -11.92
CA ILE A 63 -0.04 7.99 -10.57
C ILE A 63 -1.11 8.65 -9.72
N VAL A 64 -1.50 8.02 -8.62
CA VAL A 64 -2.62 8.48 -7.77
C VAL A 64 -2.10 9.19 -6.53
N LEU A 65 -2.61 10.38 -6.28
CA LEU A 65 -2.30 11.21 -5.13
C LEU A 65 -3.57 11.35 -4.31
N THR A 66 -3.76 10.48 -3.31
CA THR A 66 -4.88 10.63 -2.38
C THR A 66 -4.76 11.93 -1.59
N MET A 67 -5.88 12.63 -1.50
CA MET A 67 -6.03 13.83 -0.71
C MET A 67 -6.56 13.44 0.66
N PHE A 68 -6.30 14.25 1.69
CA PHE A 68 -6.82 14.06 3.06
C PHE A 68 -6.29 12.84 3.84
N ASP A 69 -5.26 12.18 3.34
CA ASP A 69 -4.51 11.15 4.06
C ASP A 69 -3.40 11.81 4.91
N THR A 70 -3.44 11.63 6.24
CA THR A 70 -2.84 12.52 7.25
C THR A 70 -1.31 12.52 7.32
N ASP A 71 -0.65 11.61 6.61
CA ASP A 71 0.70 11.16 7.03
C ASP A 71 1.87 11.66 6.17
N SER A 72 1.70 12.61 5.23
CA SER A 72 2.87 13.20 4.55
C SER A 72 2.78 14.67 4.12
N LEU A 73 3.89 15.40 4.35
CA LEU A 73 4.07 16.80 3.97
C LEU A 73 3.99 17.03 2.45
N SER A 74 4.38 16.07 1.62
CA SER A 74 4.26 16.19 0.15
C SER A 74 2.80 16.13 -0.30
N ARG A 75 1.99 15.23 0.27
CA ARG A 75 0.53 15.16 0.02
C ARG A 75 -0.18 16.45 0.42
N SER A 76 0.29 17.12 1.48
CA SER A 76 -0.24 18.42 1.90
C SER A 76 -0.13 19.52 0.83
N LYS A 77 0.85 19.45 -0.10
CA LYS A 77 1.01 20.45 -1.17
C LYS A 77 -0.05 20.27 -2.26
N PHE A 78 -0.29 19.03 -2.68
CA PHE A 78 -1.32 18.70 -3.67
C PHE A 78 -2.71 19.03 -3.15
N GLU A 79 -2.99 18.67 -1.90
CA GLU A 79 -4.26 18.99 -1.24
C GLU A 79 -4.48 20.51 -1.14
N LYS A 80 -3.46 21.30 -0.77
CA LYS A 80 -3.58 22.77 -0.71
C LYS A 80 -3.94 23.37 -2.07
N VAL A 81 -3.31 22.90 -3.14
CA VAL A 81 -3.66 23.34 -4.49
C VAL A 81 -5.09 22.96 -4.82
N TYR A 82 -5.48 21.71 -4.58
CA TYR A 82 -6.84 21.24 -4.82
C TYR A 82 -7.87 22.06 -4.06
N ARG A 83 -7.73 22.23 -2.74
CA ARG A 83 -8.66 23.03 -1.91
C ARG A 83 -8.81 24.45 -2.45
N LYS A 84 -7.70 25.12 -2.75
CA LYS A 84 -7.72 26.48 -3.31
C LYS A 84 -8.50 26.54 -4.63
N ILE A 85 -8.34 25.55 -5.50
CA ILE A 85 -9.09 25.50 -6.76
C ILE A 85 -10.55 25.14 -6.51
N ASN A 86 -10.84 24.17 -5.65
CA ASN A 86 -12.19 23.77 -5.30
C ASN A 86 -12.99 24.94 -4.69
N ASP A 87 -12.40 25.72 -3.79
CA ASP A 87 -13.04 26.88 -3.18
C ASP A 87 -13.35 27.98 -4.23
N ALA A 88 -12.44 28.18 -5.19
CA ALA A 88 -12.59 29.22 -6.21
C ALA A 88 -13.52 28.82 -7.36
N ASP A 89 -13.47 27.55 -7.77
CA ASP A 89 -14.12 27.03 -8.98
C ASP A 89 -15.30 26.12 -8.64
N SER A 90 -15.59 25.89 -7.35
CA SER A 90 -16.71 25.09 -6.85
C SER A 90 -16.76 23.66 -7.42
N LEU A 91 -15.61 23.02 -7.61
CA LEU A 91 -15.52 21.72 -8.32
C LEU A 91 -16.43 20.65 -7.71
N GLU A 92 -16.40 20.46 -6.39
CA GLU A 92 -17.23 19.47 -5.68
C GLU A 92 -18.72 19.83 -5.75
N ASN A 93 -19.07 21.10 -5.51
CA ASN A 93 -20.45 21.57 -5.60
C ASN A 93 -21.04 21.36 -7.01
N ASP A 94 -20.26 21.66 -8.04
CA ASP A 94 -20.65 21.51 -9.43
C ASP A 94 -20.75 20.04 -9.85
N PHE A 95 -19.93 19.16 -9.24
CA PHE A 95 -19.96 17.72 -9.46
C PHE A 95 -21.27 17.10 -8.93
N TYR A 96 -21.64 17.40 -7.68
CA TYR A 96 -22.82 16.78 -7.05
C TYR A 96 -24.17 17.34 -7.52
N LYS A 97 -24.23 18.56 -8.07
CA LYS A 97 -25.51 19.21 -8.42
C LYS A 97 -26.13 18.78 -9.77
N HIS A 98 -25.47 17.94 -10.59
CA HIS A 98 -25.93 17.38 -11.88
C HIS A 98 -26.68 18.37 -12.85
N PRO A 99 -27.21 17.96 -14.02
CA PRO A 99 -26.84 18.43 -15.38
C PRO A 99 -27.06 19.92 -15.77
N ALA A 100 -27.75 20.75 -14.98
CA ALA A 100 -28.18 22.10 -15.39
C ALA A 100 -27.17 23.22 -15.11
N ALA A 101 -26.01 22.91 -14.52
CA ALA A 101 -24.97 23.91 -14.29
C ALA A 101 -24.29 24.28 -15.62
N ILE A 102 -24.80 25.30 -16.29
CA ILE A 102 -24.30 25.82 -17.58
C ILE A 102 -22.83 26.32 -17.48
N ASN A 103 -22.32 26.53 -16.26
CA ASN A 103 -21.04 27.22 -16.00
C ASN A 103 -19.98 26.38 -15.26
N ARG A 104 -20.02 25.04 -15.36
CA ARG A 104 -19.03 24.17 -14.69
C ARG A 104 -17.60 24.50 -15.12
N LYS A 105 -16.68 24.47 -14.15
CA LYS A 105 -15.24 24.75 -14.38
C LYS A 105 -14.39 23.51 -14.63
N PHE A 106 -15.06 22.38 -14.90
CA PHE A 106 -14.43 21.13 -15.28
C PHE A 106 -15.21 20.45 -16.42
N GLU A 107 -14.53 19.54 -17.10
CA GLU A 107 -15.11 18.61 -18.05
C GLU A 107 -15.01 17.17 -17.52
N TYR A 108 -15.95 16.31 -17.91
CA TYR A 108 -15.83 14.89 -17.65
C TYR A 108 -14.74 14.30 -18.55
N TYR A 109 -13.77 13.64 -17.93
CA TYR A 109 -12.64 13.03 -18.62
C TYR A 109 -12.93 11.56 -18.94
N ASP A 110 -13.42 10.80 -17.95
CA ASP A 110 -13.87 9.42 -18.14
C ASP A 110 -14.98 9.12 -17.13
N THR A 111 -16.13 8.66 -17.62
CA THR A 111 -17.33 8.35 -16.81
C THR A 111 -17.80 6.92 -16.99
N LEU A 112 -17.14 6.14 -17.84
CA LEU A 112 -17.57 4.79 -18.20
C LEU A 112 -16.93 3.72 -17.32
N GLY A 113 -15.89 4.08 -16.56
CA GLY A 113 -15.26 3.22 -15.57
C GLY A 113 -16.03 3.18 -14.24
N THR A 114 -15.54 2.34 -13.32
CA THR A 114 -16.02 2.25 -11.93
C THR A 114 -15.91 3.59 -11.19
N ILE A 115 -14.97 4.43 -11.61
CA ILE A 115 -14.73 5.76 -11.06
C ILE A 115 -14.94 6.80 -12.14
N GLN A 116 -15.53 7.93 -11.75
CA GLN A 116 -15.65 9.10 -12.62
C GLN A 116 -14.46 10.02 -12.42
N LEU A 117 -13.87 10.45 -13.54
CA LEU A 117 -12.75 11.37 -13.59
C LEU A 117 -13.19 12.66 -14.25
N ILE A 118 -12.77 13.77 -13.65
CA ILE A 118 -12.97 15.12 -14.20
C ILE A 118 -11.64 15.79 -14.47
N LYS A 119 -11.66 16.78 -15.34
CA LYS A 119 -10.50 17.60 -15.68
C LYS A 119 -10.83 19.07 -15.50
N SER A 120 -10.03 19.75 -14.69
CA SER A 120 -10.04 21.21 -14.55
C SER A 120 -8.74 21.78 -15.09
N LYS A 121 -8.82 22.63 -16.11
CA LYS A 121 -7.63 23.27 -16.72
C LYS A 121 -6.82 24.07 -15.70
N LYS A 122 -7.48 24.73 -14.76
CA LYS A 122 -6.83 25.52 -13.71
C LYS A 122 -6.12 24.62 -12.70
N LEU A 123 -6.78 23.54 -12.26
CA LEU A 123 -6.16 22.53 -11.41
C LEU A 123 -4.93 21.93 -12.09
N GLU A 124 -5.07 21.47 -13.34
CA GLU A 124 -3.96 20.90 -14.11
C GLU A 124 -2.78 21.87 -14.21
N THR A 125 -3.04 23.14 -14.51
CA THR A 125 -2.00 24.17 -14.62
C THR A 125 -1.24 24.35 -13.30
N GLU A 126 -1.94 24.40 -12.16
CA GLU A 126 -1.29 24.58 -10.86
C GLU A 126 -0.55 23.31 -10.39
N ILE A 127 -1.12 22.13 -10.64
CA ILE A 127 -0.46 20.85 -10.29
C ILE A 127 0.79 20.64 -11.13
N LYS A 128 0.75 20.94 -12.43
CA LYS A 128 1.93 20.82 -13.31
C LYS A 128 3.13 21.68 -12.86
N LYS A 129 2.93 22.72 -12.06
CA LYS A 129 4.02 23.54 -11.48
C LYS A 129 4.77 22.86 -10.33
N ILE A 130 4.17 21.87 -9.68
CA ILE A 130 4.72 21.25 -8.45
C ILE A 130 5.11 19.78 -8.60
N ILE A 131 4.72 19.13 -9.70
CA ILE A 131 5.12 17.75 -10.01
C ILE A 131 6.55 17.68 -10.51
N ALA A 132 7.16 16.50 -10.40
CA ALA A 132 8.44 16.24 -11.04
C ALA A 132 8.24 16.20 -12.58
N PRO A 133 9.25 16.59 -13.38
CA PRO A 133 9.17 16.53 -14.84
C PRO A 133 9.05 15.09 -15.36
N LYS A 134 9.51 14.12 -14.56
CA LYS A 134 9.46 12.69 -14.86
C LYS A 134 9.32 11.86 -13.60
N TYR A 135 8.81 10.64 -13.79
CA TYR A 135 8.66 9.63 -12.77
C TYR A 135 9.17 8.28 -13.28
N TYR A 136 9.70 7.46 -12.39
CA TYR A 136 10.05 6.07 -12.69
C TYR A 136 8.88 5.21 -12.26
N VAL A 137 8.17 4.62 -13.22
CA VAL A 137 6.99 3.78 -12.98
C VAL A 137 7.41 2.31 -12.98
N TYR A 138 7.27 1.66 -11.83
CA TYR A 138 7.60 0.25 -11.62
C TYR A 138 6.37 -0.60 -11.83
N GLY A 139 6.45 -1.53 -12.77
CA GLY A 139 5.45 -2.59 -12.97
C GLY A 139 5.91 -3.94 -12.43
N THR A 140 5.08 -4.96 -12.61
CA THR A 140 5.33 -6.32 -12.08
C THR A 140 6.57 -7.02 -12.63
N LYS A 141 7.17 -6.55 -13.74
CA LYS A 141 8.33 -7.17 -14.41
C LYS A 141 9.53 -6.25 -14.62
N GLY A 142 9.35 -4.95 -14.46
CA GLY A 142 10.36 -3.95 -14.80
C GLY A 142 9.86 -2.54 -14.53
N PHE A 143 10.54 -1.53 -15.06
CA PHE A 143 10.15 -0.14 -14.92
C PHE A 143 10.42 0.66 -16.19
N ALA A 144 9.76 1.81 -16.29
CA ALA A 144 10.00 2.79 -17.35
C ALA A 144 10.03 4.20 -16.76
N GLU A 145 10.80 5.07 -17.40
CA GLU A 145 10.72 6.51 -17.18
C GLU A 145 9.51 7.05 -17.94
N MET A 146 8.64 7.78 -17.24
CA MET A 146 7.39 8.29 -17.75
C MET A 146 7.25 9.78 -17.44
N THR A 147 6.63 10.52 -18.35
CA THR A 147 6.19 11.90 -18.12
C THR A 147 4.70 11.92 -17.84
N VAL A 148 4.27 12.91 -17.05
CA VAL A 148 2.85 13.18 -16.85
C VAL A 148 2.28 13.81 -18.11
N ASP A 149 1.17 13.26 -18.59
CA ASP A 149 0.47 13.73 -19.77
C ASP A 149 -0.62 14.74 -19.37
N GLU A 150 -1.60 14.30 -18.60
CA GLU A 150 -2.71 15.11 -18.12
C GLU A 150 -2.85 15.00 -16.59
N VAL A 151 -3.53 15.97 -16.01
CA VAL A 151 -3.92 15.94 -14.59
C VAL A 151 -5.44 15.89 -14.52
N VAL A 152 -5.94 14.83 -13.92
CA VAL A 152 -7.38 14.61 -13.72
C VAL A 152 -7.64 14.40 -12.23
N CYS A 153 -8.91 14.44 -11.82
CA CYS A 153 -9.31 14.31 -10.44
C CYS A 153 -10.51 13.38 -10.33
N ARG A 154 -10.55 12.55 -9.29
CA ARG A 154 -11.81 11.96 -8.81
C ARG A 154 -12.36 12.85 -7.71
N ILE A 155 -13.66 13.09 -7.78
CA ILE A 155 -14.45 13.65 -6.68
C ILE A 155 -15.39 12.55 -6.21
N ASP A 156 -15.44 12.34 -4.90
CA ASP A 156 -16.20 11.29 -4.25
C ASP A 156 -16.76 11.74 -2.89
N ASP A 157 -17.99 11.32 -2.59
CA ASP A 157 -18.76 11.77 -1.42
C ASP A 157 -18.10 11.32 -0.12
N CYS A 158 -17.33 10.24 -0.18
CA CYS A 158 -16.54 9.68 0.90
C CYS A 158 -15.23 10.43 1.21
N ARG A 159 -14.98 11.58 0.58
CA ARG A 159 -13.70 12.32 0.68
C ARG A 159 -12.49 11.51 0.23
N GLU A 160 -12.67 10.46 -0.55
CA GLU A 160 -11.59 9.74 -1.23
C GLU A 160 -11.15 10.43 -2.52
N ASN A 161 -11.18 11.77 -2.50
CA ASN A 161 -10.76 12.57 -3.63
C ASN A 161 -9.29 12.30 -3.88
N PHE A 162 -8.92 12.14 -5.16
CA PHE A 162 -7.52 12.03 -5.53
C PHE A 162 -7.22 12.81 -6.79
N ILE A 163 -5.98 13.28 -6.88
CA ILE A 163 -5.41 13.80 -8.11
C ILE A 163 -4.73 12.64 -8.82
N ALA A 164 -5.02 12.46 -10.09
CA ALA A 164 -4.44 11.45 -10.94
C ALA A 164 -3.56 12.11 -12.01
N LEU A 165 -2.28 11.78 -11.99
CA LEU A 165 -1.33 12.20 -13.01
C LEU A 165 -1.28 11.10 -14.08
N THR A 166 -1.92 11.32 -15.22
CA THR A 166 -2.02 10.30 -16.26
C THR A 166 -0.67 10.06 -16.91
N ILE A 167 -0.43 8.81 -17.30
CA ILE A 167 0.75 8.40 -18.07
C ILE A 167 0.27 7.67 -19.32
N LYS A 168 0.95 7.92 -20.45
CA LYS A 168 0.67 7.28 -21.73
C LYS A 168 1.78 6.30 -22.11
N ASN A 169 1.45 5.29 -22.91
CA ASN A 169 2.41 4.39 -23.54
C ASN A 169 3.32 3.60 -22.57
N PHE A 170 2.83 3.26 -21.37
CA PHE A 170 3.54 2.32 -20.50
C PHE A 170 3.53 0.93 -21.13
N ASP A 171 4.70 0.43 -21.52
CA ASP A 171 4.85 -0.88 -22.17
C ASP A 171 4.58 -2.01 -21.17
N THR A 172 3.33 -2.47 -21.14
CA THR A 172 2.91 -3.55 -20.24
C THR A 172 3.39 -4.94 -20.67
N ALA A 173 3.76 -5.12 -21.94
CA ALA A 173 4.34 -6.37 -22.42
C ALA A 173 5.74 -6.56 -21.82
N LYS A 174 6.55 -5.49 -21.85
CA LYS A 174 7.90 -5.45 -21.27
C LYS A 174 7.89 -5.35 -19.75
N ASN A 175 7.18 -4.38 -19.18
CA ASN A 175 7.31 -4.01 -17.76
C ASN A 175 6.23 -4.62 -16.85
N GLY A 176 5.24 -5.32 -17.43
CA GLY A 176 4.13 -5.89 -16.68
C GLY A 176 3.05 -4.86 -16.33
N LYS A 177 2.32 -5.09 -15.24
CA LYS A 177 1.26 -4.17 -14.79
C LYS A 177 1.87 -3.08 -13.90
N PRO A 178 1.59 -1.78 -14.13
CA PRO A 178 2.17 -0.69 -13.36
C PRO A 178 1.68 -0.72 -11.90
N LEU A 179 2.59 -0.49 -10.95
CA LEU A 179 2.33 -0.67 -9.53
C LEU A 179 2.61 0.55 -8.66
N PHE A 180 3.83 1.08 -8.80
CA PHE A 180 4.35 2.19 -8.00
C PHE A 180 5.06 3.17 -8.93
N CYS A 181 5.31 4.37 -8.44
CA CYS A 181 6.31 5.24 -9.02
C CYS A 181 7.13 5.95 -7.95
N SER A 182 8.27 6.50 -8.38
CA SER A 182 9.09 7.40 -7.58
C SER A 182 9.64 8.54 -8.43
N SER A 183 10.03 9.63 -7.77
CA SER A 183 10.65 10.78 -8.44
C SER A 183 12.11 10.54 -8.83
N LYS A 184 12.76 9.56 -8.19
CA LYS A 184 14.14 9.13 -8.42
C LYS A 184 14.20 7.63 -8.66
N PRO A 185 15.16 7.12 -9.45
CA PRO A 185 15.22 5.70 -9.77
C PRO A 185 15.60 4.90 -8.53
N ILE A 186 14.83 3.84 -8.28
CA ILE A 186 15.03 2.90 -7.18
C ILE A 186 15.40 1.56 -7.79
N LYS A 187 16.54 1.01 -7.38
CA LYS A 187 17.02 -0.26 -7.90
C LYS A 187 16.28 -1.43 -7.24
N LEU A 188 15.18 -1.84 -7.86
CA LEU A 188 14.40 -3.00 -7.44
C LEU A 188 15.00 -4.31 -7.96
N ASN A 189 15.03 -5.33 -7.10
CA ASN A 189 15.27 -6.69 -7.52
C ASN A 189 13.92 -7.32 -7.88
N TYR A 190 13.74 -7.71 -9.14
CA TYR A 190 12.56 -8.42 -9.62
C TYR A 190 12.81 -9.93 -9.53
N GLY A 191 11.82 -10.71 -9.10
CA GLY A 191 11.99 -12.14 -8.90
C GLY A 191 10.70 -12.94 -8.91
N LYS A 192 10.80 -14.24 -9.22
CA LYS A 192 9.67 -15.19 -9.21
C LYS A 192 9.59 -16.04 -7.93
N ASN A 193 10.55 -15.90 -7.01
CA ASN A 193 10.74 -16.82 -5.88
C ASN A 193 10.34 -16.22 -4.52
N TYR A 194 9.33 -15.36 -4.49
CA TYR A 194 8.87 -14.75 -3.23
C TYR A 194 7.82 -15.56 -2.47
N PHE A 195 7.49 -16.79 -2.91
CA PHE A 195 6.40 -17.59 -2.32
C PHE A 195 6.51 -17.78 -0.80
N ALA A 196 7.71 -17.94 -0.25
CA ALA A 196 7.91 -18.09 1.19
C ALA A 196 7.55 -16.79 1.93
N THR A 197 8.08 -15.65 1.47
CA THR A 197 7.78 -14.32 2.03
C THR A 197 6.31 -13.97 1.86
N GLN A 198 5.74 -14.20 0.66
CA GLN A 198 4.34 -13.96 0.36
C GLN A 198 3.41 -14.73 1.30
N ARG A 199 3.70 -16.00 1.58
CA ARG A 199 2.92 -16.78 2.56
C ARG A 199 3.00 -16.21 3.97
N LYS A 200 4.14 -15.64 4.38
CA LYS A 200 4.27 -14.99 5.69
C LYS A 200 3.43 -13.70 5.75
N ILE A 201 3.51 -12.86 4.72
CA ILE A 201 2.72 -11.62 4.65
C ILE A 201 1.23 -11.95 4.58
N GLN A 202 0.83 -12.94 3.78
CA GLN A 202 -0.56 -13.36 3.68
C GLN A 202 -1.13 -13.84 5.03
N LYS A 203 -0.34 -14.55 5.84
CA LYS A 203 -0.79 -14.96 7.18
C LYS A 203 -1.04 -13.76 8.11
N ILE A 204 -0.29 -12.68 7.95
CA ILE A 204 -0.53 -11.44 8.68
C ILE A 204 -1.85 -10.82 8.19
N ASP A 205 -2.04 -10.72 6.87
CA ASP A 205 -3.27 -10.17 6.29
C ASP A 205 -4.51 -10.98 6.70
N ASP A 206 -4.43 -12.31 6.63
CA ASP A 206 -5.53 -13.22 7.02
C ASP A 206 -5.87 -13.12 8.53
N SER A 207 -5.00 -12.52 9.36
CA SER A 207 -5.24 -12.29 10.79
C SER A 207 -5.88 -10.93 11.10
N ILE A 208 -5.97 -10.04 10.10
CA ILE A 208 -6.55 -8.70 10.23
C ILE A 208 -7.93 -8.72 9.59
N VAL A 209 -8.96 -8.38 10.36
CA VAL A 209 -10.30 -8.11 9.78
C VAL A 209 -10.28 -6.69 9.21
N TYR A 210 -10.25 -6.58 7.88
CA TYR A 210 -10.28 -5.30 7.16
C TYR A 210 -11.67 -5.03 6.58
N ARG A 211 -11.97 -3.78 6.21
CA ARG A 211 -13.18 -3.47 5.43
C ARG A 211 -13.17 -4.32 4.16
N TYR A 212 -14.28 -5.01 3.90
CA TYR A 212 -14.44 -5.88 2.73
C TYR A 212 -13.59 -7.16 2.72
N SER A 213 -13.01 -7.61 3.85
CA SER A 213 -12.27 -8.88 3.93
C SER A 213 -13.07 -10.10 3.44
N ASP A 214 -14.39 -10.03 3.54
CA ASP A 214 -15.30 -11.10 3.15
C ASP A 214 -15.67 -11.05 1.66
N LEU A 215 -15.39 -9.92 0.99
CA LEU A 215 -15.73 -9.66 -0.41
C LEU A 215 -14.49 -9.63 -1.30
N ASP A 216 -13.33 -9.21 -0.78
CA ASP A 216 -12.05 -9.24 -1.48
C ASP A 216 -11.26 -10.49 -1.13
N SER A 217 -11.04 -11.36 -2.13
CA SER A 217 -10.29 -12.61 -1.94
C SER A 217 -8.90 -12.57 -2.57
N ILE A 218 -8.44 -11.39 -2.99
CA ILE A 218 -7.14 -11.26 -3.65
C ILE A 218 -6.01 -11.40 -2.64
N LYS A 219 -5.22 -12.46 -2.84
CA LYS A 219 -4.02 -12.74 -2.07
C LYS A 219 -2.89 -11.78 -2.44
N VAL A 220 -2.10 -11.41 -1.42
CA VAL A 220 -0.95 -10.53 -1.57
C VAL A 220 0.06 -11.15 -2.52
N LYS A 221 0.68 -10.32 -3.35
CA LYS A 221 1.75 -10.71 -4.27
C LYS A 221 2.96 -9.82 -4.06
N VAL A 222 4.12 -10.44 -3.90
CA VAL A 222 5.41 -9.73 -3.87
C VAL A 222 5.96 -9.72 -5.30
N PHE A 223 6.26 -8.55 -5.86
CA PHE A 223 6.86 -8.47 -7.21
C PHE A 223 8.33 -8.07 -7.20
N ALA A 224 8.77 -7.38 -6.16
CA ALA A 224 10.15 -6.91 -6.04
C ALA A 224 10.57 -6.68 -4.59
N ASN A 225 11.88 -6.56 -4.37
CA ASN A 225 12.45 -6.17 -3.07
C ASN A 225 13.74 -5.36 -3.19
N ILE A 226 14.12 -4.70 -2.10
CA ILE A 226 15.43 -4.09 -1.86
C ILE A 226 15.86 -4.51 -0.45
N GLY A 227 16.87 -5.38 -0.34
CA GLY A 227 17.23 -5.98 0.94
C GLY A 227 15.98 -6.59 1.63
N PRO A 228 15.70 -6.23 2.90
CA PRO A 228 14.52 -6.71 3.63
C PRO A 228 13.20 -5.98 3.29
N ALA A 229 13.21 -4.95 2.44
CA ALA A 229 12.01 -4.23 2.04
C ALA A 229 11.36 -4.90 0.82
N TYR A 230 10.11 -5.33 0.95
CA TYR A 230 9.33 -6.01 -0.06
C TYR A 230 8.20 -5.11 -0.58
N PHE A 231 8.12 -5.01 -1.90
CA PHE A 231 7.07 -4.27 -2.59
C PHE A 231 5.98 -5.25 -2.99
N VAL A 232 4.76 -4.99 -2.52
CA VAL A 232 3.65 -5.92 -2.63
C VAL A 232 2.38 -5.24 -3.14
N TYR A 233 1.48 -6.05 -3.68
CA TYR A 233 0.18 -5.61 -4.14
C TYR A 233 -0.90 -6.67 -3.93
N ASN A 234 -2.13 -6.20 -3.75
CA ASN A 234 -3.35 -6.99 -3.81
C ASN A 234 -4.15 -6.41 -4.98
N ASP A 235 -4.05 -7.02 -6.16
CA ASP A 235 -4.76 -6.59 -7.37
C ASP A 235 -4.83 -7.76 -8.37
N ASP A 236 -5.98 -7.93 -9.02
CA ASP A 236 -6.16 -8.85 -10.15
C ASP A 236 -6.12 -8.13 -11.51
N PHE A 237 -6.11 -6.79 -11.49
CA PHE A 237 -6.12 -5.90 -12.65
C PHE A 237 -7.34 -6.09 -13.55
N LEU A 238 -8.45 -6.59 -12.99
CA LEU A 238 -9.69 -6.82 -13.73
C LEU A 238 -10.73 -5.75 -13.46
N TRP A 239 -10.66 -5.03 -12.35
CA TRP A 239 -11.67 -4.03 -12.00
C TRP A 239 -11.91 -2.96 -13.08
N ASN A 240 -10.89 -2.58 -13.86
CA ASN A 240 -11.03 -1.55 -14.90
C ASN A 240 -11.44 -2.09 -16.28
N THR A 241 -11.45 -3.41 -16.46
CA THR A 241 -11.72 -4.08 -17.75
C THR A 241 -12.87 -5.09 -17.69
N ASN A 242 -13.12 -5.66 -16.53
CA ASN A 242 -14.15 -6.66 -16.25
C ASN A 242 -14.51 -6.68 -14.75
N VAL A 243 -15.19 -5.63 -14.28
CA VAL A 243 -15.64 -5.48 -12.88
C VAL A 243 -16.33 -6.75 -12.36
N LYS A 244 -17.22 -7.35 -13.17
CA LYS A 244 -18.00 -8.54 -12.79
C LYS A 244 -17.15 -9.78 -12.50
N LYS A 245 -15.92 -9.85 -13.03
CA LYS A 245 -14.96 -10.93 -12.77
C LYS A 245 -13.89 -10.54 -11.76
N SER A 246 -13.78 -9.26 -11.43
CA SER A 246 -12.86 -8.79 -10.41
C SER A 246 -13.26 -9.42 -9.08
N LYS A 247 -12.27 -10.00 -8.41
CA LYS A 247 -12.39 -10.36 -6.98
C LYS A 247 -11.71 -9.32 -6.10
N CYS A 248 -11.14 -8.30 -6.72
CA CYS A 248 -10.54 -7.14 -6.06
C CYS A 248 -11.52 -5.98 -6.07
N LEU A 249 -11.83 -5.46 -4.88
CA LEU A 249 -12.66 -4.27 -4.72
C LEU A 249 -11.85 -3.11 -4.13
N PHE A 250 -10.73 -3.44 -3.49
CA PHE A 250 -9.86 -2.45 -2.86
C PHE A 250 -8.40 -2.75 -3.24
N PRO A 251 -7.97 -2.42 -4.49
CA PRO A 251 -6.63 -2.72 -4.92
C PRO A 251 -5.61 -1.91 -4.12
N GLU A 252 -4.65 -2.63 -3.55
CA GLU A 252 -3.73 -2.07 -2.57
C GLU A 252 -2.28 -2.25 -2.98
N ARG A 253 -1.46 -1.28 -2.58
CA ARG A 253 -0.03 -1.18 -2.81
C ARG A 253 0.67 -0.92 -1.49
N ARG A 254 1.55 -1.84 -1.11
CA ARG A 254 2.29 -1.77 0.16
C ARG A 254 3.78 -1.95 -0.03
N ILE A 255 4.53 -1.36 0.89
CA ILE A 255 5.94 -1.66 1.11
C ILE A 255 6.10 -2.10 2.56
N LEU A 256 6.63 -3.30 2.75
CA LEU A 256 6.85 -3.89 4.07
C LEU A 256 8.33 -4.19 4.26
N ILE A 257 8.87 -3.86 5.43
CA ILE A 257 10.21 -4.24 5.83
C ILE A 257 10.14 -5.45 6.75
N GLN A 258 10.85 -6.51 6.40
CA GLN A 258 11.05 -7.66 7.28
C GLN A 258 12.12 -7.33 8.34
N LYS A 259 11.74 -7.38 9.62
CA LYS A 259 12.64 -7.18 10.74
C LYS A 259 13.46 -8.44 11.03
N LYS A 260 14.51 -8.29 11.87
CA LYS A 260 15.40 -9.39 12.29
C LYS A 260 14.66 -10.55 12.98
N ASP A 261 13.54 -10.27 13.65
CA ASP A 261 12.68 -11.27 14.28
C ASP A 261 11.70 -11.97 13.32
N ASN A 262 11.81 -11.70 12.00
CA ASN A 262 10.90 -12.14 10.94
C ASN A 262 9.49 -11.52 10.95
N SER A 263 9.20 -10.56 11.82
CA SER A 263 7.98 -9.75 11.71
C SER A 263 8.09 -8.76 10.55
N PHE A 264 6.96 -8.22 10.09
CA PHE A 264 6.92 -7.20 9.04
C PHE A 264 6.43 -5.87 9.62
N LYS A 265 7.09 -4.78 9.24
CA LYS A 265 6.62 -3.41 9.44
C LYS A 265 6.15 -2.87 8.09
N THR A 266 4.90 -2.44 8.02
CA THR A 266 4.41 -1.64 6.89
C THR A 266 5.00 -0.24 6.97
N ILE A 267 5.74 0.18 5.96
CA ILE A 267 6.31 1.54 5.86
C ILE A 267 5.55 2.41 4.85
N TYR A 268 4.77 1.76 3.98
CA TYR A 268 3.91 2.42 3.01
C TYR A 268 2.70 1.52 2.76
N VAL A 269 1.51 2.11 2.77
CA VAL A 269 0.28 1.48 2.33
C VAL A 269 -0.57 2.52 1.63
N GLN A 270 -1.16 2.14 0.51
CA GLN A 270 -2.15 2.94 -0.16
C GLN A 270 -3.08 1.99 -0.91
N GLY A 271 -4.37 2.16 -0.69
CA GLY A 271 -5.42 1.47 -1.41
C GLY A 271 -6.38 2.46 -2.03
N LEU A 272 -7.18 1.96 -2.96
CA LEU A 272 -8.13 2.76 -3.69
C LEU A 272 -9.51 2.13 -3.52
N ASP A 273 -10.48 2.84 -2.92
CA ASP A 273 -11.85 2.34 -2.84
C ASP A 273 -12.50 2.42 -4.23
N LEU A 274 -12.76 1.26 -4.82
CA LEU A 274 -13.45 1.14 -6.10
C LEU A 274 -14.89 0.66 -5.93
N PHE A 275 -15.37 0.52 -4.70
CA PHE A 275 -16.72 0.09 -4.41
C PHE A 275 -17.72 1.21 -4.73
N GLY A 276 -17.32 2.48 -4.58
CA GLY A 276 -18.17 3.64 -4.86
C GLY A 276 -19.45 3.65 -4.03
N MET A 277 -19.45 2.94 -2.90
CA MET A 277 -20.52 3.04 -1.92
C MET A 277 -20.44 4.41 -1.27
N ALA A 278 -21.58 5.11 -1.25
CA ALA A 278 -21.69 6.32 -0.45
C ALA A 278 -21.37 5.99 1.01
N CYS A 279 -20.66 6.88 1.68
CA CYS A 279 -20.42 6.78 3.10
C CYS A 279 -21.72 7.14 3.84
N ASP A 280 -22.09 6.33 4.84
CA ASP A 280 -23.19 6.62 5.77
C ASP A 280 -22.91 7.88 6.62
#